data_AF-A0A816HLA9-F1
#
_entry.id   AF-A0A816HLA9-F1
#
_cell.length_a   1.000
_cell.length_b   1.000
_cell.length_c   1.000
_cell.angle_alpha   90.00
_cell.angle_beta   90.00
_cell.angle_gamma   90.00
#
_symmetry.space_group_name_H-M   'P 1'
#
loop_
_entity.id
_entity.type
_entity.pdbx_description
1 polymer ?
#
loop_
_entity_poly.entity_id
_entity_poly.type
_entity_poly.pdbx_seq_one_letter_code
_entity_poly.pdbx_strand_id
1 'polypeptide(L)'
;MHSTPINCKIVHFIVHGSPLLYGSMLICASVDRFCASSASARLRQFSRVYIARQVIFCVWTLIILYMIPFLISYYYDYNSTLSNKCVAYTSTLATIYLMSRVILYYFAIPIIFGIFGLLTIKNIRSQTCRMAVERRSNSHCRTESQLARMLVIQVAVYFMFFTPS
;
A
#
# COMPACT_ATOMS: atom_id res chain seq x y z
N MET A 1 -22.32 12.52 18.75
CA MET A 1 -21.65 13.24 17.65
C MET A 1 -22.65 13.43 16.53
N HIS A 2 -23.09 14.66 16.25
CA HIS A 2 -23.93 14.91 15.07
C HIS A 2 -23.09 14.71 13.81
N SER A 3 -23.44 13.71 13.01
CA SER A 3 -22.82 13.46 11.71
C SER A 3 -23.21 14.58 10.75
N THR A 4 -22.29 15.48 10.42
CA THR A 4 -22.53 16.46 9.35
C THR A 4 -22.30 15.80 7.98
N PRO A 5 -22.92 16.29 6.89
CA PRO A 5 -22.70 15.76 5.54
C PRO A 5 -21.22 15.80 5.14
N ILE A 6 -20.49 16.81 5.60
CA ILE A 6 -19.06 16.98 5.36
C ILE A 6 -18.26 15.91 6.13
N ASN A 7 -18.60 15.68 7.40
CA ASN A 7 -17.88 14.71 8.23
C ASN A 7 -18.02 13.28 7.69
N CYS A 8 -19.19 12.90 7.16
CA CYS A 8 -19.32 11.61 6.50
C CYS A 8 -18.27 11.43 5.39
N LYS A 9 -18.21 12.39 4.46
CA LYS A 9 -17.37 12.28 3.27
C LYS A 9 -15.89 12.19 3.65
N ILE A 10 -15.47 13.02 4.61
CA ILE A 10 -14.09 13.04 5.10
C ILE A 10 -13.75 11.74 5.83
N VAL A 11 -14.60 11.26 6.74
CA VAL A 11 -14.36 10.03 7.49
C VAL A 11 -14.23 8.84 6.56
N HIS A 12 -15.17 8.67 5.62
CA HIS A 12 -15.08 7.56 4.67
C HIS A 12 -13.88 7.71 3.72
N PHE A 13 -13.54 8.93 3.30
CA PHE A 13 -12.33 9.17 2.50
C PHE A 13 -11.06 8.73 3.25
N ILE A 14 -10.94 9.08 4.54
CA ILE A 14 -9.80 8.69 5.38
C ILE A 14 -9.80 7.18 5.62
N VAL A 15 -10.92 6.61 6.07
CA VAL A 15 -11.03 5.18 6.42
C VAL A 15 -10.73 4.29 5.21
N HIS A 16 -11.20 4.66 4.02
CA HIS A 16 -10.97 3.87 2.82
C HIS A 16 -9.76 4.30 1.99
N GLY A 17 -9.19 5.48 2.23
CA GLY A 17 -7.99 5.98 1.55
C GLY A 17 -6.70 5.58 2.25
N SER A 18 -6.71 5.57 3.59
CA SER A 18 -5.55 5.20 4.41
C SER A 18 -4.99 3.81 4.08
N PRO A 19 -5.82 2.76 3.88
CA PRO A 19 -5.32 1.43 3.56
C PRO A 19 -4.66 1.36 2.17
N LEU A 20 -5.19 2.10 1.19
CA LEU A 20 -4.65 2.19 -0.17
C LEU A 20 -3.28 2.86 -0.15
N LEU A 21 -3.19 3.98 0.57
CA LEU A 21 -1.94 4.69 0.83
C LEU A 21 -0.93 3.79 1.52
N TYR A 22 -1.29 3.17 2.64
CA TYR A 22 -0.39 2.27 3.36
C TYR A 22 0.07 1.09 2.50
N GLY A 23 -0.84 0.41 1.81
CA GLY A 23 -0.52 -0.72 0.94
C GLY A 23 0.40 -0.33 -0.22
N SER A 24 0.16 0.81 -0.86
CA SER A 24 1.03 1.32 -1.93
C SER A 24 2.43 1.70 -1.43
N MET A 25 2.54 2.34 -0.27
CA MET A 25 3.84 2.68 0.34
C MET A 25 4.62 1.42 0.71
N LEU A 26 3.92 0.39 1.19
CA LEU A 26 4.50 -0.92 1.44
C LEU A 26 5.04 -1.56 0.15
N ILE A 27 4.30 -1.51 -0.96
CA ILE A 27 4.80 -1.98 -2.27
C ILE A 27 6.04 -1.19 -2.67
N CYS A 28 6.02 0.14 -2.59
CA CYS A 28 7.17 0.96 -2.92
C CYS A 28 8.40 0.61 -2.06
N ALA A 29 8.22 0.37 -0.76
CA ALA A 29 9.29 -0.05 0.14
C ALA A 29 9.84 -1.44 -0.23
N SER A 30 8.98 -2.38 -0.62
CA SER A 30 9.40 -3.71 -1.11
C SER A 30 10.19 -3.61 -2.42
N VAL A 31 9.73 -2.78 -3.36
CA VAL A 31 10.41 -2.54 -4.64
C VAL A 31 11.76 -1.87 -4.42
N ASP A 32 11.83 -0.85 -3.57
CA ASP A 32 13.07 -0.16 -3.23
C ASP A 32 14.12 -1.14 -2.67
N ARG A 33 13.71 -1.99 -1.73
CA ARG A 33 14.59 -3.03 -1.16
C ARG A 33 14.98 -4.11 -2.15
N PHE A 34 14.08 -4.51 -3.05
CA PHE A 34 14.42 -5.40 -4.15
C PHE A 34 15.48 -4.77 -5.07
N CYS A 35 15.31 -3.50 -5.43
CA CYS A 35 16.27 -2.75 -6.23
C CYS A 35 17.63 -2.59 -5.52
N ALA A 36 17.64 -2.28 -4.22
CA ALA A 36 18.84 -2.15 -3.41
C ALA A 36 19.61 -3.49 -3.28
N SER A 37 18.89 -4.60 -3.12
CA SER A 37 19.46 -5.95 -2.99
C SER A 37 19.79 -6.62 -4.33
N SER A 38 19.42 -6.01 -5.47
CA SER A 38 19.70 -6.57 -6.78
C SER A 38 21.20 -6.48 -7.12
N ALA A 39 21.73 -7.53 -7.74
CA ALA A 39 23.13 -7.58 -8.19
C ALA A 39 23.39 -6.64 -9.39
N SER A 40 22.35 -6.22 -10.11
CA SER A 40 22.49 -5.34 -11.26
C SER A 40 22.64 -3.88 -10.84
N ALA A 41 23.72 -3.22 -11.29
CA ALA A 41 23.95 -1.80 -11.06
C ALA A 41 22.81 -0.91 -11.59
N ARG A 42 22.15 -1.34 -12.69
CA ARG A 42 21.01 -0.64 -13.29
C ARG A 42 19.79 -0.66 -12.37
N LEU A 43 19.52 -1.79 -11.72
CA LEU A 43 18.42 -1.91 -10.75
C LEU A 43 18.73 -1.17 -9.45
N ARG A 44 19.98 -1.22 -8.98
CA ARG A 44 20.41 -0.48 -7.79
C ARG A 44 20.27 1.04 -7.93
N GLN A 45 20.40 1.56 -9.15
CA GLN A 45 20.22 2.99 -9.42
C GLN A 45 18.78 3.47 -9.11
N PHE A 46 17.77 2.58 -9.21
CA PHE A 46 16.39 2.93 -8.87
C PHE A 46 16.14 3.13 -7.36
N SER A 47 17.02 2.61 -6.49
CA SER A 47 16.94 2.81 -5.03
C SER A 47 17.59 4.13 -4.57
N ARG A 48 17.84 5.06 -5.49
CA ARG A 48 18.34 6.40 -5.15
C ARG A 48 17.23 7.22 -4.49
N VAL A 49 17.57 7.93 -3.42
CA VAL A 49 16.62 8.71 -2.60
C VAL A 49 15.80 9.72 -3.42
N TYR A 50 16.38 10.37 -4.44
CA TYR A 50 15.62 11.31 -5.28
C TYR A 50 14.56 10.61 -6.15
N ILE A 51 14.86 9.40 -6.66
CA ILE A 51 13.90 8.60 -7.43
C ILE A 51 12.81 8.12 -6.50
N ALA A 52 13.17 7.61 -5.32
CA ALA A 52 12.20 7.19 -4.31
C ALA A 52 11.24 8.33 -3.93
N ARG A 53 11.74 9.56 -3.72
CA ARG A 53 10.90 10.74 -3.46
C ARG A 53 9.96 11.08 -4.62
N GLN A 54 10.45 11.06 -5.86
CA GLN A 54 9.61 11.28 -7.04
C GLN A 54 8.53 10.22 -7.17
N VAL A 55 8.87 8.95 -6.97
CA VAL A 55 7.90 7.83 -7.02
C VAL A 55 6.84 7.99 -5.93
N ILE A 56 7.23 8.30 -4.69
CA ILE A 56 6.29 8.53 -3.58
C ILE A 56 5.32 9.67 -3.92
N PHE A 57 5.83 10.79 -4.44
CA PHE A 57 5.01 11.93 -4.81
C PHE A 57 4.03 11.60 -5.95
N CYS A 58 4.51 10.91 -6.99
CA CYS A 58 3.65 10.43 -8.08
C CYS A 58 2.56 9.48 -7.58
N VAL A 59 2.91 8.52 -6.72
CA VAL A 59 1.96 7.55 -6.15
C VAL A 59 0.90 8.26 -5.29
N TRP A 60 1.32 9.20 -4.43
CA TRP A 60 0.40 10.02 -3.64
C TRP A 60 -0.60 10.77 -4.52
N THR A 61 -0.10 11.44 -5.56
CA THR A 61 -0.92 12.23 -6.48
C THR A 61 -1.92 11.35 -7.21
N LEU A 62 -1.48 10.19 -7.73
CA LEU A 62 -2.35 9.22 -8.40
C LEU A 62 -3.43 8.65 -7.47
N ILE A 63 -3.09 8.35 -6.21
CA ILE A 63 -4.07 7.86 -5.23
C ILE A 63 -5.10 8.93 -4.91
N ILE A 64 -4.68 10.18 -4.68
CA ILE A 64 -5.61 11.29 -4.41
C ILE A 64 -6.57 11.46 -5.60
N LEU A 65 -6.06 11.47 -6.83
CA LEU A 65 -6.87 11.55 -8.04
C LEU A 65 -7.85 10.37 -8.16
N TYR A 66 -7.41 9.15 -7.88
CA TYR A 66 -8.26 7.96 -7.88
C TYR A 66 -9.34 7.99 -6.78
N MET A 67 -9.11 8.73 -5.70
CA MET A 67 -10.06 8.88 -4.59
C MET A 67 -11.04 10.04 -4.79
N ILE A 68 -10.87 10.91 -5.79
CA ILE A 68 -11.81 12.02 -6.08
C ILE A 68 -13.26 11.53 -6.30
N PRO A 69 -13.52 10.47 -7.12
CA PRO A 69 -14.88 9.95 -7.32
C PRO A 69 -15.59 9.58 -6.02
N PHE A 70 -14.83 9.19 -4.99
CA PHE A 70 -15.33 8.85 -3.67
C PHE A 70 -16.09 10.02 -3.01
N LEU A 71 -15.64 11.27 -3.20
CA LEU A 71 -16.30 12.46 -2.62
C LEU A 71 -17.67 12.75 -3.26
N ILE A 72 -17.87 12.24 -4.47
CA ILE A 72 -19.09 12.42 -5.27
C ILE A 72 -20.06 11.25 -5.02
N SER A 73 -19.54 10.04 -4.83
CA SER A 73 -20.35 8.83 -4.68
C SER A 73 -21.12 8.72 -3.36
N TYR A 74 -20.79 9.48 -2.31
CA TYR A 74 -21.49 9.41 -1.02
C TYR A 74 -22.34 10.66 -0.78
N TYR A 75 -23.58 10.45 -0.34
CA TYR A 75 -24.47 11.52 0.09
C TYR A 75 -25.03 11.26 1.49
N TYR A 76 -25.43 12.33 2.14
CA TYR A 76 -26.05 12.29 3.45
C TYR A 76 -27.56 12.19 3.28
N ASP A 77 -28.16 11.09 3.72
CA ASP A 77 -29.60 10.90 3.64
C ASP A 77 -30.27 11.53 4.86
N TYR A 78 -30.99 12.63 4.63
CA TYR A 78 -31.78 13.33 5.65
C TYR A 78 -33.14 12.68 5.91
N ASN A 79 -33.55 11.70 5.10
CA ASN A 79 -34.92 11.16 5.07
C ASN A 79 -35.07 9.85 5.87
N SER A 80 -33.95 9.28 6.35
CA SER A 80 -33.95 8.07 7.16
C SER A 80 -34.36 8.37 8.61
N THR A 81 -35.66 8.27 8.89
CA THR A 81 -36.34 8.49 10.19
C THR A 81 -35.76 7.72 11.38
N LEU A 82 -34.88 6.72 11.16
CA LEU A 82 -34.29 5.91 12.22
C LEU A 82 -32.79 6.13 12.45
N SER A 83 -32.05 6.73 11.50
CA SER A 83 -30.62 6.98 11.66
C SER A 83 -30.09 7.81 10.49
N ASN A 84 -29.51 8.97 10.82
CA ASN A 84 -28.66 9.75 9.94
C ASN A 84 -27.51 8.89 9.38
N LYS A 85 -27.70 8.30 8.21
CA LYS A 85 -26.72 7.40 7.58
C LYS A 85 -26.16 8.03 6.32
N CYS A 86 -24.90 7.72 6.08
CA CYS A 86 -24.26 8.10 4.84
C CYS A 86 -24.31 6.94 3.86
N VAL A 87 -24.88 7.21 2.69
CA VAL A 87 -25.24 6.18 1.73
C VAL A 87 -24.48 6.43 0.44
N ALA A 88 -24.01 5.35 -0.18
CA ALA A 88 -23.41 5.43 -1.50
C ALA A 88 -24.51 5.53 -2.57
N TYR A 89 -24.32 6.38 -3.57
CA TYR A 89 -25.12 6.41 -4.78
C TYR A 89 -25.05 5.05 -5.47
N THR A 90 -26.19 4.50 -5.85
CA THR A 90 -26.31 3.25 -6.64
C THR A 90 -26.30 3.55 -8.14
N SER A 91 -25.41 4.43 -8.60
CA SER A 91 -25.22 4.68 -10.03
C SER A 91 -24.27 3.65 -10.63
N THR A 92 -24.41 3.33 -11.91
CA THR A 92 -23.53 2.37 -12.62
C THR A 92 -22.06 2.74 -12.47
N LEU A 93 -21.73 4.04 -12.51
CA LEU A 93 -20.37 4.54 -12.30
C LEU A 93 -19.85 4.27 -10.89
N ALA A 94 -20.68 4.46 -9.87
CA ALA A 94 -20.31 4.16 -8.48
C ALA A 94 -20.08 2.66 -8.28
N THR A 95 -20.91 1.81 -8.89
CA THR A 95 -20.73 0.35 -8.85
C THR A 95 -19.43 -0.08 -9.53
N ILE A 96 -19.13 0.44 -10.73
CA ILE A 96 -17.86 0.16 -11.43
C ILE A 96 -16.67 0.59 -10.56
N TYR A 97 -16.74 1.78 -9.95
CA TYR A 97 -15.70 2.26 -9.07
C TYR A 97 -15.51 1.35 -7.85
N LEU A 98 -16.58 0.95 -7.17
CA LEU A 98 -16.53 0.01 -6.04
C LEU A 98 -15.92 -1.34 -6.45
N MET A 99 -16.29 -1.88 -7.61
CA MET A 99 -15.71 -3.13 -8.13
C MET A 99 -14.22 -2.98 -8.45
N SER A 100 -13.81 -1.87 -9.05
CA SER A 100 -12.39 -1.59 -9.31
C SER A 100 -11.56 -1.56 -8.02
N ARG A 101 -12.15 -1.09 -6.92
CA ARG A 101 -11.50 -1.07 -5.59
C ARG A 101 -11.32 -2.47 -5.05
N VAL A 102 -12.35 -3.32 -5.13
CA VAL A 102 -12.25 -4.71 -4.68
C VAL A 102 -11.13 -5.42 -5.44
N ILE A 103 -11.07 -5.24 -6.76
CA ILE A 103 -10.00 -5.81 -7.59
C ILE A 103 -8.62 -5.30 -7.16
N LEU A 104 -8.47 -3.98 -6.97
CA LEU A 104 -7.21 -3.39 -6.55
C LEU A 104 -6.76 -3.88 -5.17
N TYR A 105 -7.66 -3.86 -4.18
CA TYR A 105 -7.34 -4.19 -2.79
C TYR A 105 -7.09 -5.67 -2.56
N TYR A 106 -7.94 -6.54 -3.11
CA TYR A 106 -7.91 -7.97 -2.80
C TYR A 106 -7.04 -8.77 -3.77
N PHE A 107 -6.75 -8.23 -4.96
CA PHE A 107 -5.98 -8.96 -5.96
C PHE A 107 -4.70 -8.20 -6.31
N ALA A 108 -4.79 -6.98 -6.86
CA ALA A 108 -3.62 -6.32 -7.42
C ALA A 108 -2.54 -6.02 -6.36
N ILE A 109 -2.92 -5.37 -5.25
CA ILE A 109 -2.00 -5.05 -4.15
C ILE A 109 -1.32 -6.29 -3.58
N PRO A 110 -2.04 -7.33 -3.12
CA PRO A 110 -1.40 -8.50 -2.53
C PRO A 110 -0.58 -9.31 -3.53
N ILE A 111 -0.98 -9.38 -4.81
CA ILE A 111 -0.20 -10.06 -5.86
C ILE A 111 1.13 -9.33 -6.09
N ILE A 112 1.08 -8.02 -6.36
CA ILE A 112 2.28 -7.20 -6.62
C ILE A 112 3.19 -7.27 -5.39
N PHE A 113 2.61 -7.08 -4.21
CA PHE A 113 3.33 -7.12 -2.96
C PHE A 113 3.98 -8.50 -2.72
N GLY A 114 3.24 -9.59 -2.95
CA GLY A 114 3.75 -10.96 -2.82
C GLY A 114 4.91 -11.26 -3.76
N ILE A 115 4.82 -10.85 -5.02
CA ILE A 115 5.89 -11.01 -6.01
C ILE A 115 7.16 -10.28 -5.55
N PHE A 116 7.06 -8.99 -5.21
CA PHE A 116 8.22 -8.21 -4.78
C PHE A 116 8.76 -8.66 -3.42
N GLY A 117 7.89 -9.10 -2.50
CA GLY A 117 8.28 -9.68 -1.22
C GLY A 117 9.08 -10.96 -1.39
N LEU A 118 8.60 -11.90 -2.21
CA LEU A 118 9.30 -13.17 -2.51
C LEU A 118 10.63 -12.92 -3.23
N LEU A 119 10.66 -12.01 -4.21
CA LEU A 119 11.87 -11.62 -4.91
C LEU A 119 12.91 -11.02 -3.96
N THR A 120 12.48 -10.18 -3.01
CA THR A 120 13.34 -9.61 -1.97
C THR A 120 13.90 -10.70 -1.07
N ILE A 121 13.08 -11.65 -0.61
CA ILE A 121 13.53 -12.79 0.21
C ILE A 121 14.55 -13.65 -0.55
N LYS A 122 14.30 -13.94 -1.83
CA LYS A 122 15.22 -14.72 -2.68
C LYS A 122 16.57 -14.01 -2.85
N ASN A 123 16.56 -12.69 -3.09
CA ASN A 123 17.79 -11.90 -3.20
C ASN A 123 18.56 -11.83 -1.88
N ILE A 124 17.88 -11.59 -0.76
CA ILE A 124 18.52 -11.55 0.57
C ILE A 124 19.16 -12.91 0.91
N ARG A 125 18.47 -14.03 0.66
CA ARG A 125 19.05 -15.38 0.87
C ARG A 125 20.28 -15.61 -0.01
N SER A 126 20.23 -15.21 -1.28
CA SER A 126 21.36 -15.30 -2.21
C SER A 126 22.55 -14.45 -1.75
N GLN A 127 22.31 -13.22 -1.29
CA GLN A 127 23.36 -12.35 -0.76
C GLN A 127 23.94 -12.88 0.56
N THR A 128 23.10 -13.39 1.47
CA THR A 128 23.56 -13.99 2.74
C THR A 128 24.47 -15.19 2.46
N CYS A 129 24.13 -16.02 1.47
CA CYS A 129 24.95 -17.17 1.08
C CYS A 129 26.28 -16.74 0.45
N ARG A 130 26.29 -15.70 -0.41
CA ARG A 130 27.51 -15.15 -1.02
C ARG A 130 28.43 -14.46 0.01
N MET A 131 27.86 -13.76 0.99
CA MET A 131 28.64 -13.06 2.02
C MET A 131 29.03 -13.95 3.21
N ALA A 132 28.41 -15.11 3.42
CA ALA A 132 28.93 -16.11 4.36
C ALA A 132 30.34 -16.59 3.94
N VAL A 133 30.68 -16.46 2.66
CA VAL A 133 32.02 -16.72 2.11
C VAL A 133 32.96 -15.53 2.33
N GLU A 134 32.46 -14.29 2.34
CA GLU A 134 33.22 -13.05 2.60
C GLU A 134 32.91 -12.46 3.98
N ARG A 135 33.69 -12.85 5.01
CA ARG A 135 33.59 -12.48 6.44
C ARG A 135 33.55 -10.96 6.81
N ARG A 136 33.34 -10.02 5.88
CA ARG A 136 33.63 -8.59 6.07
C ARG A 136 32.45 -7.64 6.30
N SER A 137 31.20 -8.10 6.38
CA SER A 137 30.05 -7.17 6.53
C SER A 137 28.90 -7.67 7.42
N ASN A 138 29.20 -7.97 8.69
CA ASN A 138 28.19 -8.45 9.64
C ASN A 138 27.19 -7.36 10.09
N SER A 139 27.52 -6.07 10.05
CA SER A 139 26.60 -5.01 10.50
C SER A 139 25.54 -4.66 9.44
N HIS A 140 25.96 -4.50 8.18
CA HIS A 140 25.04 -4.19 7.06
C HIS A 140 24.04 -5.33 6.84
N CYS A 141 24.46 -6.58 6.96
CA CYS A 141 23.58 -7.74 6.83
C CYS A 141 22.52 -7.82 7.95
N ARG A 142 22.86 -7.43 9.18
CA ARG A 142 21.90 -7.39 10.30
C ARG A 142 20.82 -6.33 10.08
N THR A 143 21.18 -5.15 9.58
CA THR A 143 20.22 -4.08 9.28
C THR A 143 19.26 -4.49 8.16
N GLU A 144 19.76 -5.07 7.07
CA GLU A 144 18.94 -5.57 5.95
C GLU A 144 17.99 -6.70 6.39
N SER A 145 18.46 -7.62 7.23
CA SER A 145 17.63 -8.70 7.78
C SER A 145 16.54 -8.18 8.73
N GLN A 146 16.87 -7.18 9.57
CA GLN A 146 15.90 -6.52 10.44
C GLN A 146 14.84 -5.77 9.64
N LEU A 147 15.23 -5.05 8.58
CA LEU A 147 14.31 -4.37 7.68
C LEU A 147 13.37 -5.38 7.00
N ALA A 148 13.89 -6.50 6.49
CA ALA A 148 13.07 -7.54 5.90
C ALA A 148 12.07 -8.16 6.89
N ARG A 149 12.49 -8.44 8.13
CA ARG A 149 11.60 -8.89 9.20
C ARG A 149 10.51 -7.87 9.52
N MET A 150 10.85 -6.58 9.58
CA MET A 150 9.88 -5.51 9.79
C MET A 150 8.81 -5.50 8.69
N LEU A 151 9.20 -5.74 7.43
CA LEU A 151 8.28 -5.75 6.30
C LEU A 151 7.36 -6.97 6.34
N VAL A 152 7.88 -8.15 6.69
CA VAL A 152 7.06 -9.35 6.90
C VAL A 152 6.03 -9.13 8.02
N ILE A 153 6.42 -8.46 9.11
CA ILE A 153 5.51 -8.11 10.21
C ILE A 153 4.45 -7.11 9.73
N GLN A 154 4.86 -6.05 9.02
CA GLN A 154 3.93 -5.06 8.45
C GLN A 154 2.88 -5.70 7.52
N VAL A 155 3.25 -6.80 6.88
CA VAL A 155 2.37 -7.58 5.99
C VAL A 155 1.43 -8.46 6.76
N ALA A 156 1.93 -9.19 7.76
CA ALA A 156 1.09 -9.98 8.64
C ALA A 156 0.03 -9.09 9.32
N VAL A 157 0.44 -7.90 9.77
CA VAL A 157 -0.46 -6.88 10.32
C VAL A 157 -1.42 -6.38 9.25
N TYR A 158 -0.95 -6.04 8.04
CA TYR A 158 -1.84 -5.61 6.96
C TYR A 158 -2.91 -6.65 6.65
N PHE A 159 -2.53 -7.92 6.48
CA PHE A 159 -3.49 -9.00 6.24
C PHE A 159 -4.41 -9.20 7.44
N MET A 160 -3.92 -9.22 8.68
CA MET A 160 -4.78 -9.39 9.87
C MET A 160 -5.82 -8.28 10.05
N PHE A 161 -5.47 -7.03 9.76
CA PHE A 161 -6.37 -5.89 9.96
C PHE A 161 -7.22 -5.53 8.73
N PHE A 162 -6.80 -5.96 7.52
CA PHE A 162 -7.48 -5.62 6.27
C PHE A 162 -8.06 -6.80 5.48
N THR A 163 -7.87 -8.06 5.93
CA THR A 163 -8.78 -9.14 5.53
C THR A 163 -10.11 -8.96 6.27
N PRO A 164 -11.25 -9.17 5.58
CA PRO A 164 -12.53 -8.68 6.07
C PRO A 164 -13.01 -9.52 7.26
N SER A 165 -13.34 -8.82 8.35
CA SER A 165 -14.56 -9.08 9.13
C SER A 165 -15.78 -8.61 8.35
#